data_AF-A0A842YFQ8-F1
#
_entry.id   AF-A0A842YFQ8-F1
#
_cell.length_a   1.000
_cell.length_b   1.000
_cell.length_c   1.000
_cell.angle_alpha   90.00
_cell.angle_beta   90.00
_cell.angle_gamma   90.00
#
_symmetry.space_group_name_H-M   'P 1'
#
loop_
_entity.id
_entity.type
_entity.pdbx_description
1 polymer ?
#
loop_
_entity_poly.entity_id
_entity_poly.type
_entity_poly.pdbx_seq_one_letter_code
_entity_poly.pdbx_strand_id
1 'polypeptide(L)'
;MNNVEKKVLDCINTDELIDYLCELISIPSITGEEKKAQDNIASKLSSIGMTVDQWDIDLDELSKHPDYSAEVERTDAVGVVGVWGEDKGGKSLILNGHIDVVPSGD
;
A
#
# COMPACT_ATOMS: atom_id res chain seq x y z
N MET A 1 -17.66 -24.30 4.84
CA MET A 1 -16.73 -23.40 5.53
C MET A 1 -16.13 -24.15 6.71
N ASN A 2 -14.81 -24.26 6.78
CA ASN A 2 -14.14 -24.92 7.89
C ASN A 2 -14.06 -24.00 9.12
N ASN A 3 -13.63 -24.54 10.27
CA ASN A 3 -13.58 -23.79 11.52
C ASN A 3 -12.59 -22.60 11.48
N VAL A 4 -11.52 -22.69 10.68
CA VAL A 4 -10.54 -21.61 10.52
C VAL A 4 -11.16 -20.47 9.72
N GLU A 5 -11.79 -20.77 8.59
CA GLU A 5 -12.48 -19.79 7.74
C GLU A 5 -13.55 -19.03 8.53
N LYS A 6 -14.33 -19.73 9.38
CA LYS A 6 -15.32 -19.08 10.24
C LYS A 6 -14.69 -18.10 11.22
N LYS A 7 -13.62 -18.51 11.92
CA LYS A 7 -12.89 -17.63 12.84
C LYS A 7 -12.31 -16.40 12.16
N VAL A 8 -11.81 -16.54 10.92
CA VAL A 8 -11.31 -15.41 10.15
C VAL A 8 -12.43 -14.43 9.82
N LEU A 9 -13.59 -14.91 9.39
CA LEU A 9 -14.75 -14.05 9.13
C LEU A 9 -15.27 -13.36 10.40
N ASP A 10 -15.29 -14.06 11.53
CA ASP A 10 -15.70 -13.51 12.82
C ASP A 10 -14.74 -12.39 13.31
N CYS A 11 -13.52 -12.32 12.79
CA CYS A 11 -12.56 -11.25 13.08
C CYS A 11 -12.67 -10.02 12.15
N ILE A 12 -13.52 -10.06 11.11
CA ILE A 12 -13.67 -8.92 10.19
C ILE A 12 -14.51 -7.83 10.86
N ASN A 13 -13.88 -6.67 11.09
CA ASN A 13 -14.56 -5.47 11.56
C ASN A 13 -14.87 -4.55 10.37
N THR A 14 -16.08 -4.66 9.81
CA THR A 14 -16.48 -3.89 8.64
C THR A 14 -16.50 -2.38 8.89
N ASP A 15 -16.89 -1.94 10.07
CA ASP A 15 -16.99 -0.52 10.39
C ASP A 15 -15.60 0.13 10.40
N GLU A 16 -14.61 -0.53 11.01
CA GLU A 16 -13.21 -0.06 11.01
C GLU A 16 -12.59 -0.07 9.60
N LEU A 17 -12.95 -1.04 8.75
CA LEU A 17 -12.53 -1.06 7.35
C LEU A 17 -13.12 0.11 6.57
N ILE A 18 -14.40 0.43 6.78
CA ILE A 18 -15.05 1.58 6.14
C ILE A 18 -14.43 2.88 6.64
N ASP A 19 -14.22 3.02 7.95
CA ASP A 19 -13.62 4.23 8.53
C ASP A 19 -12.24 4.50 7.95
N TYR A 20 -11.40 3.46 7.87
CA TYR A 20 -10.07 3.61 7.27
C TYR A 20 -10.12 3.87 5.77
N LEU A 21 -11.04 3.23 5.04
CA LEU A 21 -11.21 3.50 3.63
C LEU A 21 -11.62 4.97 3.41
N CYS A 22 -12.55 5.49 4.21
CA CYS A 22 -12.96 6.90 4.18
C CYS A 22 -11.79 7.85 4.50
N GLU A 23 -10.94 7.50 5.47
CA GLU A 23 -9.71 8.23 5.75
C GLU A 23 -8.78 8.25 4.52
N LEU A 24 -8.47 7.08 3.95
CA LEU A 24 -7.55 6.94 2.84
C LEU A 24 -8.03 7.69 1.59
N ILE A 25 -9.30 7.56 1.20
CA ILE A 25 -9.86 8.25 0.02
C ILE A 25 -9.97 9.77 0.22
N SER A 26 -9.92 10.25 1.46
CA SER A 26 -9.91 11.70 1.74
C SER A 26 -8.56 12.35 1.45
N ILE A 27 -7.51 11.54 1.27
CA ILE A 27 -6.16 12.00 0.94
C ILE A 27 -6.03 12.03 -0.58
N PRO A 28 -5.81 13.22 -1.19
CA PRO A 28 -5.51 13.30 -2.61
C PRO A 28 -4.25 12.50 -2.94
N SER A 29 -4.36 11.58 -3.90
CA SER A 29 -3.26 10.73 -4.38
C SER A 29 -3.25 10.67 -5.90
N ILE A 30 -3.47 11.80 -6.57
CA ILE A 30 -3.37 11.84 -8.03
C ILE A 30 -1.96 11.38 -8.44
N THR A 31 -1.83 10.65 -9.54
CA THR A 31 -0.55 10.15 -10.03
C THR A 31 0.53 11.26 -10.03
N GLY A 32 1.63 11.06 -9.31
CA GLY A 32 2.70 12.04 -9.06
C GLY A 32 2.61 12.81 -7.73
N GLU A 33 1.50 12.72 -6.98
CA GLU A 33 1.28 13.41 -5.70
C GLU A 33 0.93 12.43 -4.55
N GLU A 34 1.31 11.16 -4.67
CA GLU A 34 0.85 10.07 -3.80
C GLU A 34 1.50 10.05 -2.42
N LYS A 35 2.54 10.85 -2.18
CA LYS A 35 3.40 10.74 -0.99
C LYS A 35 2.61 10.71 0.32
N LYS A 36 1.61 11.57 0.48
CA LYS A 36 0.77 11.62 1.69
C LYS A 36 -0.04 10.33 1.89
N ALA A 37 -0.53 9.75 0.81
CA ALA A 37 -1.25 8.49 0.87
C ALA A 37 -0.29 7.35 1.21
N GLN A 38 0.94 7.34 0.66
CA GLN A 38 1.97 6.37 1.04
C GLN A 38 2.34 6.47 2.53
N ASP A 39 2.54 7.69 3.05
CA ASP A 39 2.81 7.94 4.48
C ASP A 39 1.66 7.43 5.38
N ASN A 40 0.41 7.55 4.92
CA ASN A 40 -0.77 7.00 5.61
C ASN A 40 -0.80 5.46 5.58
N ILE A 41 -0.54 4.84 4.42
CA ILE A 41 -0.42 3.38 4.30
C ILE A 41 0.68 2.86 5.24
N ALA A 42 1.87 3.45 5.23
CA ALA A 42 2.97 3.07 6.12
C ALA A 42 2.54 3.13 7.60
N SER A 43 1.84 4.21 7.99
CA SER A 43 1.32 4.37 9.35
C SER A 43 0.28 3.30 9.70
N LYS A 44 -0.66 2.98 8.79
CA LYS A 44 -1.66 1.94 9.02
C LYS A 44 -1.01 0.57 9.15
N LEU A 45 -0.11 0.18 8.23
CA LEU A 45 0.60 -1.10 8.27
C LEU A 45 1.36 -1.27 9.60
N SER A 46 2.01 -0.21 10.07
CA SER A 46 2.67 -0.20 11.38
C SER A 46 1.66 -0.37 12.52
N SER A 47 0.53 0.33 12.48
CA SER A 47 -0.51 0.29 13.53
C SER A 47 -1.16 -1.10 13.70
N ILE A 48 -1.26 -1.87 12.61
CA ILE A 48 -1.78 -3.24 12.65
C ILE A 48 -0.72 -4.26 13.05
N GLY A 49 0.54 -3.84 13.23
CA GLY A 49 1.65 -4.64 13.75
C GLY A 49 2.61 -5.22 12.70
N MET A 50 2.58 -4.71 11.46
CA MET A 50 3.56 -5.11 10.44
C MET A 50 4.90 -4.39 10.65
N THR A 51 5.98 -5.06 10.28
CA THR A 51 7.28 -4.40 10.11
C THR A 51 7.25 -3.65 8.79
N VAL A 52 7.37 -2.32 8.84
CA VAL A 52 7.26 -1.45 7.66
C VAL A 52 8.64 -1.06 7.18
N ASP A 53 8.86 -1.23 5.88
CA ASP A 53 9.95 -0.62 5.12
C ASP A 53 9.37 0.48 4.24
N GLN A 54 9.91 1.69 4.38
CA GLN A 54 9.52 2.87 3.62
C GLN A 54 10.79 3.56 3.13
N TRP A 55 10.89 3.79 1.82
CA TRP A 55 12.10 4.34 1.20
C TRP A 55 11.76 5.28 0.04
N ASP A 56 12.66 6.22 -0.22
CA ASP A 56 12.63 7.04 -1.42
C ASP A 56 13.15 6.21 -2.60
N ILE A 57 12.36 6.15 -3.67
CA ILE A 57 12.72 5.44 -4.90
C ILE A 57 13.70 6.30 -5.70
N ASP A 58 14.86 5.75 -6.03
CA ASP A 58 15.83 6.39 -6.91
C ASP A 58 15.30 6.40 -8.36
N LEU A 59 14.68 7.52 -8.76
CA LEU A 59 14.11 7.70 -10.09
C LEU A 59 15.19 7.74 -11.19
N ASP A 60 16.40 8.21 -10.88
CA ASP A 60 17.52 8.26 -11.83
C ASP A 60 18.09 6.87 -12.10
N GLU A 61 18.09 5.97 -11.11
CA GLU A 61 18.41 4.57 -11.30
C GLU A 61 17.25 3.83 -11.99
N LEU A 62 16.02 4.00 -11.50
CA LEU A 62 14.84 3.31 -12.00
C LEU A 62 14.60 3.60 -13.49
N SER A 63 14.79 4.85 -13.93
CA SER A 63 14.61 5.26 -15.33
C SER A 63 15.57 4.61 -16.32
N LYS A 64 16.65 3.99 -15.85
CA LYS A 64 17.61 3.24 -16.69
C LYS A 64 17.15 1.82 -17.00
N HIS A 65 16.12 1.30 -16.30
CA HIS A 65 15.62 -0.05 -16.54
C HIS A 65 14.96 -0.14 -17.92
N PRO A 66 15.22 -1.18 -18.73
CA PRO A 66 14.70 -1.28 -20.10
C PRO A 66 13.16 -1.28 -20.17
N ASP A 67 12.51 -1.79 -19.13
CA ASP A 67 11.04 -1.83 -19.02
C ASP A 67 10.45 -0.64 -18.23
N TYR A 68 11.25 0.38 -17.93
CA TYR A 68 10.76 1.57 -17.24
C TYR A 68 9.73 2.32 -18.10
N SER A 69 8.63 2.72 -17.47
CA SER A 69 7.64 3.61 -18.06
C SER A 69 7.06 4.53 -16.98
N ALA A 70 6.68 5.74 -17.38
CA ALA A 70 6.04 6.70 -16.49
C ALA A 70 4.96 7.47 -17.27
N GLU A 71 3.75 7.51 -16.71
CA GLU A 71 2.63 8.29 -17.27
C GLU A 71 2.81 9.80 -17.08
N VAL A 72 3.40 10.19 -15.96
CA VAL A 72 3.69 11.58 -15.59
C VAL A 72 5.14 11.71 -15.16
N GLU A 73 5.71 12.91 -15.33
CA GLU A 73 6.99 13.24 -14.72
C GLU A 73 6.89 13.16 -13.20
N ARG A 74 7.89 12.55 -12.56
CA ARG A 74 7.97 12.41 -11.11
C ARG A 74 9.24 13.07 -10.63
N THR A 75 9.13 13.87 -9.58
CA THR A 75 10.28 14.48 -8.89
C THR A 75 10.64 13.72 -7.62
N ASP A 76 9.68 13.00 -7.05
CA ASP A 76 9.83 12.07 -5.94
C ASP A 76 8.94 10.85 -6.14
N ALA A 77 9.25 9.77 -5.45
CA ALA A 77 8.42 8.58 -5.34
C ALA A 77 8.82 7.80 -4.09
N VAL A 78 7.83 7.26 -3.38
CA VAL A 78 8.04 6.54 -2.13
C VAL A 78 7.53 5.12 -2.27
N GLY A 79 8.37 4.14 -1.93
CA GLY A 79 7.99 2.74 -1.78
C GLY A 79 7.57 2.46 -0.34
N VAL A 80 6.53 1.63 -0.18
CA VAL A 80 6.06 1.16 1.14
C VAL A 80 5.78 -0.33 1.05
N VAL A 81 6.36 -1.10 1.97
CA VAL A 81 6.09 -2.54 2.14
C VAL A 81 5.88 -2.85 3.61
N GLY A 82 4.79 -3.56 3.91
CA GLY A 82 4.57 -4.17 5.22
C GLY A 82 4.88 -5.66 5.19
N VAL A 83 5.63 -6.14 6.18
CA VAL A 83 5.93 -7.56 6.36
C VAL A 83 5.20 -8.09 7.59
N TRP A 84 4.45 -9.18 7.42
CA TRP A 84 3.76 -9.87 8.51
C TRP A 84 4.25 -11.31 8.64
N GLY A 85 4.62 -11.68 9.86
CA GLY A 85 5.12 -13.01 10.19
C GLY A 85 6.63 -13.17 10.03
N GLU A 86 7.09 -14.40 10.21
CA GLU A 86 8.49 -14.81 10.18
C GLU A 86 8.62 -16.01 9.23
N ASP A 87 9.83 -16.29 8.75
CA ASP A 87 10.07 -17.53 8.00
C ASP A 87 9.90 -18.75 8.93
N LYS A 88 8.86 -19.54 8.62
CA LYS A 88 8.53 -20.80 9.31
C LYS A 88 8.52 -21.98 8.35
N GLY A 89 9.19 -21.88 7.20
CA GLY A 89 9.25 -22.92 6.17
C GLY A 89 7.95 -23.11 5.36
N GLY A 90 7.05 -22.12 5.41
CA GLY A 90 5.81 -22.08 4.63
C GLY A 90 5.97 -21.41 3.26
N LYS A 91 4.85 -21.24 2.54
CA LYS A 91 4.82 -20.44 1.30
C LYS A 91 4.72 -18.96 1.63
N SER A 92 5.50 -18.13 0.94
CA SER A 92 5.36 -16.67 0.96
C SER A 92 4.22 -16.21 0.05
N LEU A 93 3.63 -15.06 0.37
CA LEU A 93 2.59 -14.39 -0.43
C LEU A 93 2.89 -12.89 -0.43
N ILE A 94 2.85 -12.27 -1.61
CA ILE A 94 2.87 -10.82 -1.78
C ILE A 94 1.46 -10.38 -2.17
N LEU A 95 0.91 -9.43 -1.42
CA LEU A 95 -0.26 -8.66 -1.81
C LEU A 95 0.23 -7.29 -2.27
N ASN A 96 0.04 -6.98 -3.55
CA ASN A 96 0.45 -5.72 -4.13
C ASN A 96 -0.77 -4.97 -4.65
N GLY A 97 -0.79 -3.66 -4.44
CA GLY A 97 -1.79 -2.73 -4.95
C GLY A 97 -1.15 -1.35 -5.12
N HIS A 98 -1.79 -0.53 -5.94
CA HIS A 98 -1.42 0.86 -6.12
C HIS A 98 -2.48 1.75 -5.45
N ILE A 99 -2.08 2.95 -5.03
CA ILE A 99 -2.96 3.91 -4.33
C ILE A 99 -3.04 5.25 -5.07
N ASP A 100 -2.36 5.38 -6.20
CA ASP A 100 -2.53 6.51 -7.09
C ASP A 100 -3.89 6.44 -7.79
N VAL A 101 -4.48 7.60 -8.04
CA VAL A 101 -5.75 7.75 -8.72
C VAL A 101 -5.63 8.69 -9.90
N VAL A 102 -6.54 8.54 -10.86
CA VAL A 102 -6.72 9.53 -11.92
C VAL A 102 -7.45 10.76 -11.37
N PRO A 103 -7.31 11.95 -11.99
CA PRO A 103 -8.11 13.12 -11.64
C PRO A 103 -9.62 12.81 -11.68
N SER A 104 -10.39 13.38 -10.74
CA SER A 104 -11.83 13.11 -10.61
C SER A 104 -12.68 13.59 -11.79
N GLY A 105 -12.11 14.41 -12.68
CA GLY A 105 -12.88 15.16 -13.67
C GLY A 105 -13.68 16.30 -13.04
N ASP A 106 -14.49 16.97 -13.87
CA ASP A 106 -15.48 17.98 -13.48
C ASP A 106 -16.83 17.37 -13.07
#